data_AF-A0A6B9FTM6-F1
#
_entry.id   AF-A0A6B9FTM6-F1
#
_cell.length_a   1.000
_cell.length_b   1.000
_cell.length_c   1.000
_cell.angle_alpha   90.00
_cell.angle_beta   90.00
_cell.angle_gamma   90.00
#
_symmetry.space_group_name_H-M   'P 1'
#
loop_
_entity.id
_entity.type
_entity.pdbx_description
1 polymer ?
#
loop_
_entity_poly.entity_id
_entity_poly.type
_entity_poly.pdbx_seq_one_letter_code
_entity_poly.pdbx_strand_id
1 'polypeptide(L)' 'MRMQILVWLRRWAGRRKPVRHSGILEAVAALRAGGLKVVPYQDRDGFQHWRMGDFIMTEAAVVQLAVGRGMLGDR' A
#
# COMPACT_ATOMS: atom_id res chain seq x y z
N MET A 1 -16.83 -9.51 -11.31
CA MET A 1 -16.95 -9.41 -9.84
C MET A 1 -15.89 -8.43 -9.31
N ARG A 2 -16.26 -7.19 -8.95
CA ARG A 2 -15.32 -6.09 -8.61
C ARG A 2 -15.75 -5.28 -7.36
N MET A 3 -16.13 -5.95 -6.27
CA MET A 3 -16.67 -5.29 -5.07
C MET A 3 -16.16 -5.91 -3.75
N GLN A 4 -14.86 -6.14 -3.61
CA GLN A 4 -14.25 -6.55 -2.32
C GLN A 4 -13.05 -5.69 -1.90
N ILE A 5 -12.55 -4.80 -2.77
CA ILE A 5 -11.31 -4.03 -2.53
C ILE A 5 -11.50 -2.95 -1.46
N LEU A 6 -12.66 -2.30 -1.41
CA LEU A 6 -12.95 -1.20 -0.47
C LEU A 6 -13.20 -1.69 0.97
N VAL A 7 -13.82 -2.86 1.13
CA VAL A 7 -14.09 -3.45 2.45
C VAL A 7 -12.79 -3.80 3.16
N TRP A 8 -11.81 -4.25 2.39
CA TRP A 8 -10.52 -4.63 2.92
C TRP A 8 -9.69 -3.41 3.36
N LEU A 9 -9.68 -2.32 2.58
CA LEU A 9 -8.96 -1.09 2.92
C LEU A 9 -9.51 -0.41 4.19
N ARG A 10 -10.84 -0.43 4.40
CA ARG A 10 -11.47 0.20 5.57
C ARG A 10 -11.16 -0.50 6.90
N ARG A 11 -10.90 -1.82 6.88
CA ARG A 11 -10.55 -2.60 8.08
C ARG A 11 -9.11 -2.38 8.54
N TRP A 12 -8.24 -1.87 7.67
CA TRP A 12 -6.80 -1.69 7.93
C TRP A 12 -6.43 -0.33 8.57
N ALA A 13 -7.27 0.69 8.45
CA ALA A 13 -7.00 2.04 9.00
C ALA A 13 -7.11 2.16 10.54
N GLY A 14 -7.33 1.05 11.25
CA GLY A 14 -7.81 1.09 12.64
C GLY A 14 -6.75 1.08 13.74
N ARG A 15 -5.44 0.91 13.47
CA ARG A 15 -4.45 0.76 14.56
C ARG A 15 -3.07 1.34 14.25
N ARG A 16 -2.90 2.65 14.53
CA ARG A 16 -1.72 3.36 15.11
C ARG A 16 -1.54 4.76 14.53
N LYS A 17 -0.99 5.65 15.36
CA LYS A 17 -0.63 7.08 15.20
C LYS A 17 -0.67 7.65 13.77
N PRO A 18 -1.27 8.84 13.54
CA PRO A 18 -1.30 9.48 12.23
C PRO A 18 0.09 10.04 11.88
N VAL A 19 0.99 9.20 11.37
CA VAL A 19 2.30 9.63 10.84
C VAL A 19 2.11 9.93 9.36
N ARG A 20 1.65 11.15 8.99
CA ARG A 20 1.53 11.61 7.57
C ARG A 20 1.19 10.47 6.57
N HIS A 21 0.21 9.66 6.92
CA HIS A 21 -0.16 8.38 6.28
C HIS A 21 -0.98 8.58 4.99
N SER A 22 -0.95 9.77 4.37
CA SER A 22 -1.87 10.09 3.28
C SER A 22 -1.49 9.46 1.94
N GLY A 23 -0.22 9.05 1.76
CA GLY A 23 0.25 8.55 0.46
C GLY A 23 0.11 7.03 0.24
N ILE A 24 0.12 6.21 1.30
CA ILE A 24 0.22 4.74 1.12
C ILE A 24 -1.02 4.14 0.47
N LEU A 25 -2.22 4.57 0.87
CA LEU A 25 -3.47 4.07 0.29
C LEU A 25 -3.62 4.50 -1.17
N GLU A 26 -3.24 5.74 -1.49
CA GLU A 26 -3.20 6.26 -2.87
C GLU A 26 -2.18 5.49 -3.71
N ALA A 27 -0.97 5.26 -3.19
CA ALA A 27 0.08 4.50 -3.85
C ALA A 27 -0.37 3.05 -4.15
N VAL A 28 -0.94 2.37 -3.16
CA VAL A 28 -1.45 1.00 -3.32
C VAL A 28 -2.59 0.97 -4.34
N ALA A 29 -3.50 1.94 -4.31
CA ALA A 29 -4.58 2.04 -5.28
C ALA A 29 -4.03 2.26 -6.70
N ALA A 30 -3.07 3.16 -6.86
CA ALA A 30 -2.47 3.48 -8.15
C ALA A 30 -1.67 2.30 -8.74
N LEU A 31 -0.84 1.64 -7.91
CA LEU A 31 -0.10 0.44 -8.31
C LEU A 31 -1.05 -0.70 -8.73
N ARG A 32 -2.14 -0.92 -7.97
CA ARG A 32 -3.16 -1.92 -8.33
C ARG A 32 -3.93 -1.54 -9.61
N ALA A 33 -4.22 -0.26 -9.82
CA ALA A 33 -4.81 0.22 -11.07
C ALA A 33 -3.88 0.00 -12.26
N GLY A 34 -2.56 0.12 -12.05
CA GLY A 34 -1.51 -0.26 -12.99
C GLY A 34 -1.29 -1.77 -13.15
N GLY A 35 -2.14 -2.62 -12.55
CA GLY A 35 -2.07 -4.08 -12.68
C GLY A 35 -1.13 -4.78 -11.69
N LEU A 36 -0.49 -4.05 -10.78
CA LEU A 36 0.43 -4.63 -9.79
C LEU A 36 -0.32 -5.18 -8.57
N LYS A 37 -0.12 -6.46 -8.27
CA LYS A 37 -0.71 -7.10 -7.08
C LYS A 37 0.10 -6.75 -5.84
N VAL A 38 -0.29 -5.66 -5.17
CA VAL A 38 0.27 -5.25 -3.88
C VAL A 38 -0.66 -5.69 -2.75
N VAL A 39 -0.17 -6.44 -1.78
CA VAL A 39 -0.95 -6.91 -0.61
C VAL A 39 -0.15 -6.68 0.66
N PRO A 40 -0.73 -6.23 1.76
CA PRO A 40 -0.01 -6.08 3.01
C PRO A 40 0.39 -7.45 3.56
N TYR A 41 1.46 -7.41 4.32
CA TYR A 41 2.14 -8.54 4.94
C TYR A 41 2.51 -8.13 6.36
N GLN A 42 2.27 -9.00 7.32
CA GLN A 42 2.75 -8.79 8.68
C GLN A 42 3.91 -9.75 8.91
N ASP A 43 5.07 -9.22 9.32
CA ASP A 43 6.19 -10.08 9.67
C ASP A 43 6.00 -10.75 11.04
N ARG A 44 6.96 -11.62 11.39
CA ARG A 44 6.92 -12.39 12.65
C ARG A 44 7.02 -11.49 13.89
N ASP A 45 7.62 -10.32 13.74
CA ASP A 45 7.80 -9.33 14.80
C ASP A 45 6.58 -8.38 14.91
N GLY A 46 5.59 -8.56 14.04
CA GLY A 46 4.35 -7.81 14.04
C GLY A 46 4.41 -6.48 13.28
N PHE A 47 5.50 -6.19 12.56
CA PHE A 47 5.60 -5.01 11.70
C PHE A 47 4.81 -5.20 10.41
N GLN A 48 4.24 -4.10 9.96
CA GLN A 48 3.39 -4.04 8.78
C GLN A 48 4.22 -3.64 7.56
N HIS A 49 4.19 -4.51 6.55
CA HIS A 49 4.87 -4.36 5.27
C HIS A 49 3.88 -4.58 4.12
N TRP A 50 4.38 -4.48 2.90
CA TRP A 50 3.64 -4.72 1.67
C TRP A 50 4.39 -5.68 0.77
N ARG A 51 3.71 -6.73 0.34
CA ARG A 51 4.21 -7.74 -0.59
C ARG A 51 3.75 -7.45 -2.01
N MET A 52 4.68 -7.53 -2.96
CA MET A 52 4.42 -7.53 -4.39
C MET A 52 5.22 -8.66 -5.04
N GLY A 53 4.52 -9.69 -5.52
CA GLY A 53 5.20 -10.94 -5.94
C GLY A 53 6.01 -11.51 -4.78
N ASP A 54 7.32 -11.63 -4.94
CA ASP A 54 8.25 -12.11 -3.91
C ASP A 54 8.98 -10.99 -3.15
N PHE A 55 8.70 -9.73 -3.49
CA PHE A 55 9.28 -8.57 -2.81
C PHE A 55 8.44 -8.18 -1.60
N ILE A 56 9.10 -7.99 -0.45
CA ILE A 56 8.53 -7.36 0.75
C ILE A 56 9.09 -5.94 0.83
N MET A 57 8.20 -4.97 0.99
CA MET A 57 8.50 -3.55 0.93
C MET A 57 7.92 -2.86 2.17
N THR A 58 8.63 -1.86 2.66
CA THR A 58 8.09 -0.92 3.63
C THR A 58 7.04 -0.02 2.98
N GLU A 59 6.24 0.69 3.79
CA GLU A 59 5.27 1.67 3.29
C GLU A 59 5.95 2.75 2.42
N ALA A 60 7.11 3.25 2.86
CA ALA A 60 7.88 4.25 2.12
C ALA A 60 8.32 3.74 0.75
N ALA A 61 8.75 2.47 0.65
CA ALA A 61 9.13 1.86 -0.62
C ALA A 61 7.94 1.71 -1.58
N VAL A 62 6.74 1.41 -1.08
CA VAL A 62 5.52 1.37 -1.91
C VAL A 62 5.18 2.75 -2.47
N VAL A 63 5.28 3.80 -1.64
CA VAL A 63 5.02 5.17 -2.07
C VAL A 63 6.06 5.61 -3.10
N GLN A 64 7.35 5.40 -2.84
CA GLN A 64 8.42 5.73 -3.78
C GLN A 64 8.28 4.96 -5.10
N LEU A 65 7.84 3.71 -5.06
CA LEU A 65 7.57 2.95 -6.28
C LEU A 65 6.42 3.56 -7.09
N ALA A 66 5.35 3.99 -6.44
CA ALA A 66 4.24 4.65 -7.12
C ALA A 66 4.65 6.00 -7.73
N VAL A 67 5.42 6.81 -6.98
CA VAL A 67 5.98 8.09 -7.47
C VAL A 67 6.96 7.87 -8.62
N GLY A 68 7.91 6.93 -8.47
CA GLY A 68 8.89 6.61 -9.51
C GLY A 68 8.29 6.03 -10.80
N ARG A 69 7.05 5.52 -10.74
CA ARG A 69 6.27 5.11 -11.91
C ARG A 69 5.39 6.23 -12.49
N GLY A 70 5.48 7.45 -11.96
CA GLY A 70 4.64 8.59 -12.35
C GLY A 70 3.16 8.40 -12.01
N MET A 71 2.83 7.45 -11.12
CA MET A 71 1.45 7.14 -10.75
C MET A 71 0.92 8.04 -9.64
N LEU A 72 1.83 8.65 -8.87
CA LEU A 72 1.56 9.73 -7.93
C LEU A 72 2.40 10.94 -8.31
N GLY A 73 1.84 12.14 -8.14
CA GLY A 73 2.61 13.37 -8.24
C GLY A 73 3.56 13.51 -7.05
N ASP A 74 4.78 13.98 -7.31
CA ASP A 74 5.73 14.42 -6.28
C ASP A 74 5.05 15.58 -5.52
N ARG A 75 4.66 15.35 -4.26
CA ARG A 75 3.89 16.30 -3.43
C ARG A 75 4.65 16.68 -2.19
#